data_AF-A0A966JBG7-F1
#
_entry.id   AF-A0A966JBG7-F1
#
_cell.length_a   1.000
_cell.length_b   1.000
_cell.length_c   1.000
_cell.angle_alpha   90.00
_cell.angle_beta   90.00
_cell.angle_gamma   90.00
#
_symmetry.space_group_name_H-M   'P 1'
#
loop_
_entity.id
_entity.type
_entity.pdbx_description
1 polymer ?
#
loop_
_entity_poly.entity_id
_entity_poly.type
_entity_poly.pdbx_seq_one_letter_code
_entity_poly.pdbx_strand_id
1 'polypeptide(L)' 'IAAAAEWAGGVDLSEVLEDGLTGGDFVRNIRQVIDLVQQVAEVAPSAETRAVAAEAVDLCLRGVIADSAAIGEHR' A
#
# COMPACT_ATOMS: atom_id res chain seq x y z
N ILE A 1 -1.67 6.01 8.46
CA ILE A 1 -2.95 5.67 7.79
C ILE A 1 -3.36 6.76 6.80
N ALA A 2 -3.36 8.05 7.18
CA ALA A 2 -3.61 9.17 6.24
C ALA A 2 -2.80 9.04 4.93
N ALA A 3 -1.47 8.96 5.04
CA ALA A 3 -0.58 8.75 3.90
C ALA A 3 -0.90 7.51 3.03
N ALA A 4 -1.37 6.40 3.63
CA ALA A 4 -1.73 5.20 2.88
C ALA A 4 -3.07 5.36 2.16
N ALA A 5 -4.04 6.02 2.80
CA ALA A 5 -5.33 6.33 2.20
C ALA A 5 -5.22 7.37 1.08
N GLU A 6 -4.42 8.42 1.28
CA GLU A 6 -4.09 9.43 0.26
C GLU A 6 -3.36 8.77 -0.92
N TRP A 7 -2.36 7.94 -0.64
CA TRP A 7 -1.66 7.20 -1.69
C TRP A 7 -2.60 6.27 -2.46
N ALA A 8 -3.41 5.46 -1.79
CA ALA A 8 -4.39 4.60 -2.45
C ALA A 8 -5.44 5.42 -3.23
N GLY A 9 -5.76 6.63 -2.75
CA GLY A 9 -6.64 7.59 -3.42
C GLY A 9 -6.01 8.31 -4.62
N GLY A 10 -4.73 8.08 -4.92
CA GLY A 10 -4.05 8.61 -6.10
C GLY A 10 -3.23 9.88 -5.88
N VAL A 11 -3.07 10.35 -4.64
CA VAL A 11 -2.28 11.55 -4.31
C VAL A 11 -0.80 11.38 -4.68
N ASP A 12 -0.16 12.41 -5.22
CA ASP A 12 1.24 12.32 -5.65
C ASP A 12 2.20 12.11 -4.47
N LEU A 13 3.31 11.40 -4.72
CA LEU A 13 4.28 11.07 -3.66
C LEU A 13 4.80 12.33 -2.97
N SER A 14 5.09 13.39 -3.73
CA SER A 14 5.59 14.64 -3.14
C SER A 14 4.62 15.23 -2.13
N GLU A 15 3.32 15.19 -2.41
CA GLU A 15 2.26 15.71 -1.55
C GLU A 15 2.09 14.84 -0.30
N VAL A 16 2.10 13.51 -0.44
CA VAL A 16 2.03 12.58 0.70
C VAL A 16 3.22 12.74 1.66
N LEU A 17 4.38 13.17 1.16
CA LEU A 17 5.57 13.37 2.00
C LEU A 17 5.59 14.73 2.71
N GLU A 18 4.70 15.68 2.38
CA GLU A 18 4.64 16.99 3.03
C GLU A 18 4.34 16.90 4.54
N ASP A 19 3.76 15.79 4.98
CA ASP A 19 3.50 15.45 6.39
C ASP A 19 4.77 15.10 7.21
N GLY A 20 5.97 15.29 6.65
CA GLY A 20 7.24 15.05 7.34
C GLY A 20 7.69 13.58 7.34
N LEU A 21 7.06 12.75 6.51
CA LEU A 21 7.52 11.37 6.27
C LEU A 21 8.79 11.39 5.41
N THR A 22 9.77 10.57 5.78
CA THR A 22 10.86 10.26 4.85
C THR A 22 10.35 9.31 3.76
N GLY A 23 10.95 9.33 2.57
CA GLY A 23 10.58 8.39 1.50
C GLY A 23 10.76 6.92 1.92
N GLY A 24 11.76 6.62 2.74
CA GLY A 24 11.98 5.27 3.28
C GLY A 24 10.88 4.85 4.26
N ASP A 25 10.44 5.75 5.13
CA ASP A 25 9.35 5.47 6.08
C ASP A 25 8.01 5.36 5.36
N PHE A 26 7.78 6.16 4.32
CA PHE A 26 6.62 6.02 3.44
C PHE A 26 6.57 4.62 2.82
N VAL A 27 7.62 4.19 2.11
CA VAL A 27 7.65 2.86 1.47
C VAL A 27 7.47 1.75 2.51
N ARG A 28 8.11 1.86 3.68
CA ARG A 28 7.94 0.90 4.77
C ARG A 28 6.48 0.86 5.25
N ASN A 29 5.84 2.01 5.43
CA ASN A 29 4.47 2.10 5.92
C ASN A 29 3.48 1.47 4.93
N ILE A 30 3.60 1.80 3.63
CA ILE A 30 2.70 1.26 2.61
C ILE A 30 2.83 -0.26 2.50
N ARG A 31 4.05 -0.81 2.58
CA ARG A 31 4.24 -2.27 2.61
C ARG A 31 3.58 -2.93 3.81
N GLN A 32 3.75 -2.36 5.00
CA GLN A 32 3.09 -2.90 6.19
C GLN A 32 1.57 -2.89 6.05
N VAL A 33 0.99 -1.84 5.45
CA VAL A 33 -0.44 -1.78 5.16
C VAL A 33 -0.84 -2.86 4.15
N ILE A 34 -0.11 -2.99 3.04
CA ILE A 34 -0.34 -4.02 2.02
C ILE A 34 -0.29 -5.43 2.63
N ASP A 35 0.71 -5.74 3.44
CA ASP A 35 0.88 -7.05 4.08
C ASP A 35 -0.28 -7.35 5.04
N LEU A 36 -0.68 -6.37 5.86
CA LEU A 36 -1.80 -6.53 6.78
C LEU A 36 -3.14 -6.70 6.06
N VAL A 37 -3.38 -5.94 4.98
CA VAL A 37 -4.60 -6.04 4.19
C VAL A 37 -4.69 -7.38 3.47
N GLN A 38 -3.57 -7.90 2.95
CA GLN A 38 -3.51 -9.25 2.39
C GLN A 38 -3.85 -10.31 3.44
N GLN A 39 -3.29 -10.22 4.65
CA GLN A 39 -3.63 -11.13 5.75
C GLN A 39 -5.13 -11.06 6.10
N VAL A 40 -5.72 -9.87 6.09
CA VAL A 40 -7.18 -9.71 6.26
C VAL A 40 -7.94 -10.40 5.14
N ALA A 41 -7.52 -10.26 3.87
CA ALA A 41 -8.14 -10.94 2.73
C ALA A 41 -8.07 -12.47 2.85
N GLU A 42 -7.00 -13.02 3.40
CA GLU A 42 -6.83 -14.46 3.58
C GLU A 42 -7.80 -15.05 4.61
N VAL A 43 -8.05 -14.34 5.71
CA VAL A 43 -8.84 -14.85 6.84
C VAL A 43 -10.29 -14.37 6.84
N ALA A 44 -10.64 -13.38 6.01
CA ALA A 44 -11.98 -12.79 6.01
C ALA A 44 -13.04 -13.81 5.56
N PRO A 45 -14.10 -14.05 6.35
CA PRO A 45 -15.16 -15.00 6.00
C PRO A 45 -16.04 -14.47 4.85
N SER A 46 -16.27 -13.15 4.80
CA SER A 46 -17.06 -12.50 3.76
C SER A 46 -16.28 -12.38 2.44
N ALA A 47 -16.90 -12.82 1.34
CA ALA A 47 -16.32 -12.67 -0.01
C ALA A 47 -16.17 -11.20 -0.43
N GLU A 48 -17.10 -10.34 -0.01
CA GLU A 48 -17.04 -8.90 -0.27
C GLU A 48 -15.84 -8.26 0.42
N THR A 49 -15.59 -8.61 1.68
CA THR A 49 -14.41 -8.12 2.42
C THR A 49 -13.11 -8.57 1.77
N ARG A 50 -13.03 -9.81 1.27
CA ARG A 50 -11.86 -10.28 0.53
C ARG A 50 -11.62 -9.48 -0.75
N ALA A 51 -12.69 -9.19 -1.49
CA ALA A 51 -12.62 -8.42 -2.73
C ALA A 51 -12.14 -6.98 -2.48
N VAL A 52 -12.73 -6.29 -1.49
CA VAL A 52 -12.33 -4.92 -1.12
C VAL A 52 -10.89 -4.87 -0.60
N ALA A 53 -10.46 -5.87 0.17
CA ALA A 53 -9.07 -5.96 0.63
C ALA A 53 -8.09 -6.15 -0.52
N ALA A 54 -8.41 -7.01 -1.50
CA ALA A 54 -7.59 -7.18 -2.71
C ALA A 54 -7.52 -5.87 -3.53
N GLU A 55 -8.65 -5.19 -3.72
CA GLU A 55 -8.68 -3.89 -4.41
C GLU A 55 -7.81 -2.84 -3.70
N ALA A 56 -7.86 -2.77 -2.36
CA ALA A 56 -7.04 -1.83 -1.61
C ALA A 56 -5.53 -2.10 -1.77
N VAL A 57 -5.12 -3.37 -1.92
CA VAL A 57 -3.73 -3.73 -2.22
C VAL A 57 -3.35 -3.20 -3.60
N ASP A 58 -4.18 -3.45 -4.61
CA ASP A 58 -3.93 -3.00 -5.99
C ASP A 58 -3.81 -1.47 -6.08
N LEU A 59 -4.66 -0.73 -5.36
CA LEU A 59 -4.60 0.74 -5.30
C LEU A 59 -3.30 1.26 -4.67
N CYS A 60 -2.71 0.50 -3.74
CA CYS A 60 -1.42 0.87 -3.13
C CYS A 60 -0.22 0.55 -4.03
N LEU A 61 -0.35 -0.45 -4.92
CA LEU A 61 0.70 -0.95 -5.81
C LEU A 61 0.87 -0.08 -7.06
N ARG A 62 1.36 1.15 -6.87
CA ARG A 62 1.69 2.06 -7.96
C ARG A 62 3.03 2.76 -7.73
N GLY A 63 3.53 3.46 -8.76
CA GLY A 63 4.73 4.30 -8.68
C GLY A 63 5.91 3.63 -7.96
N VAL A 64 6.53 4.39 -7.04
CA VAL A 64 7.70 3.93 -6.26
C VAL A 64 7.46 2.61 -5.50
N ILE A 65 6.21 2.33 -5.10
CA ILE A 65 5.86 1.09 -4.40
C ILE A 65 5.94 -0.10 -5.35
N ALA A 66 5.32 0.01 -6.54
CA ALA A 66 5.38 -1.02 -7.58
C ALA A 66 6.83 -1.29 -8.04
N ASP A 67 7.61 -0.23 -8.28
CA ASP A 67 9.03 -0.35 -8.67
C ASP A 67 9.84 -1.08 -7.58
N SER A 68 9.57 -0.75 -6.32
CA SER A 68 10.27 -1.36 -5.20
C SER A 68 9.92 -2.83 -4.98
N ALA A 69 8.72 -3.28 -5.41
CA ALA A 69 8.31 -4.68 -5.34
C ALA A 69 9.07 -5.52 -6.38
N ALA A 70 9.16 -5.04 -7.63
CA ALA A 70 9.92 -5.72 -8.69
C ALA A 70 11.40 -5.92 -8.34
N ILE A 71 12.02 -4.97 -7.64
CA ILE A 71 13.40 -5.09 -7.16
C ILE A 71 13.54 -6.18 -6.08
N GLY A 72 12.50 -6.40 -5.27
CA GLY A 72 12.49 -7.41 -4.22
C GLY A 72 12.45 -8.84 -4.75
N GLU A 73 11.77 -9.07 -5.87
CA GLU A 73 11.63 -10.39 -6.50
C GLU A 73 12.92 -10.89 -7.18
N HIS A 74 13.84 -9.98 -7.49
CA HIS A 74 15.12 -10.28 -8.13
C HIS A 74 16.29 -10.50 -7.15
N ARG A 75 16.02 -10.54 -5.84
CA ARG A 75 17.00 -10.83 -4.78
C ARG A 75 16.76 -12.20 -4.17
#